data_AF-A0A929K903-F1
#
_entry.id   AF-A0A929K903-F1
#
_cell.length_a   1.000
_cell.length_b   1.000
_cell.length_c   1.000
_cell.angle_alpha   90.00
_cell.angle_beta   90.00
_cell.angle_gamma   90.00
#
_symmetry.space_group_name_H-M   'P 1'
#
loop_
_entity.id
_entity.type
_entity.pdbx_description
1 polymer ?
#
loop_
_entity_poly.entity_id
_entity_poly.type
_entity_poly.pdbx_seq_one_letter_code
_entity_poly.pdbx_strand_id
1 'polypeptide(L)'
;RKRENKFVTLFPELLEGKFALIHRIPPDMQILYTEELRNVGPSVGKTFFMSRPGMWDGEKVGAGAPPLSTKYGWLHIYHGVGKRNDKKVYRLGVILTSFDDPAKILYASHIPVLEPEEDYEVNGWVPNVVFTCGVVPKYKDSKETLNENDEIMVYYGAADEVIGVAEAKIGELIPKELRE
;
A
#
# COMPACT_ATOMS: atom_id res chain seq x y z
N ARG A 1 19.58 -6.54 -18.56
CA ARG A 1 18.22 -5.94 -18.59
C ARG A 1 18.09 -4.96 -17.41
N LYS A 2 17.74 -3.69 -17.63
CA LYS A 2 17.33 -2.80 -16.53
C LYS A 2 16.17 -3.49 -15.80
N ARG A 3 16.28 -3.74 -14.50
CA ARG A 3 15.15 -4.25 -13.71
C ARG A 3 14.09 -3.15 -13.70
N GLU A 4 12.84 -3.49 -13.98
CA GLU A 4 11.74 -2.54 -13.83
C GLU A 4 11.61 -2.17 -12.36
N ASN A 5 11.86 -0.91 -12.02
CA ASN A 5 11.60 -0.35 -10.71
C ASN A 5 10.48 0.68 -10.86
N LYS A 6 9.38 0.48 -10.14
CA LYS A 6 8.18 1.32 -10.18
C LYS A 6 7.61 1.44 -8.76
N PHE A 7 6.67 2.37 -8.59
CA PHE A 7 5.88 2.53 -7.36
C PHE A 7 6.74 2.86 -6.15
N VAL A 8 7.49 3.95 -6.26
CA VAL A 8 8.32 4.48 -5.17
C VAL A 8 7.44 5.37 -4.30
N THR A 9 7.35 5.06 -3.01
CA THR A 9 6.75 5.92 -2.00
C THR A 9 7.75 6.15 -0.87
N LEU A 10 7.66 7.32 -0.24
CA LEU A 10 8.49 7.70 0.91
C LEU A 10 7.71 7.47 2.20
N PHE A 11 8.42 7.13 3.26
CA PHE A 11 7.88 7.34 4.60
C PHE A 11 7.73 8.84 4.86
N PRO A 12 6.73 9.25 5.66
CA PRO A 12 6.45 10.67 5.92
C PRO A 12 7.50 11.34 6.83
N GLU A 13 8.47 10.58 7.35
CA GLU A 13 9.56 11.05 8.18
C GLU A 13 10.86 10.27 7.93
N LEU A 14 11.97 10.77 8.49
CA LEU A 14 13.23 10.06 8.50
C LEU A 14 13.18 8.91 9.50
N LEU A 15 13.64 7.74 9.08
CA LEU A 15 13.76 6.57 9.93
C LEU A 15 15.24 6.32 10.19
N GLU A 16 15.63 6.27 11.46
CA GLU A 16 17.05 6.17 11.87
C GLU A 16 17.93 7.27 11.23
N GLY A 17 17.38 8.47 11.05
CA GLY A 17 18.06 9.60 10.42
C GLY A 17 18.22 9.50 8.90
N LYS A 18 17.61 8.50 8.25
CA LYS A 18 17.69 8.25 6.81
C LYS A 18 16.33 8.37 6.14
N PHE A 19 16.32 8.66 4.85
CA PHE A 19 15.12 8.51 4.03
C PHE A 19 14.83 7.02 3.87
N ALA A 20 13.63 6.60 4.24
CA ALA A 20 13.13 5.27 3.95
C ALA A 20 12.14 5.35 2.78
N LEU A 21 12.35 4.51 1.78
CA LEU A 21 11.49 4.43 0.61
C LEU A 21 11.08 2.99 0.34
N ILE A 22 9.81 2.82 0.01
CA ILE A 22 9.26 1.56 -0.47
C ILE A 22 9.25 1.63 -1.98
N HIS A 23 9.82 0.61 -2.60
CA HIS A 23 9.79 0.45 -4.04
C HIS A 23 9.51 -1.01 -4.39
N ARG A 24 9.37 -1.29 -5.68
CA ARG A 24 8.95 -2.60 -6.14
C ARG A 24 9.81 -3.03 -7.32
N ILE A 25 10.64 -4.06 -7.09
CA ILE A 25 11.20 -4.88 -8.15
C ILE A 25 10.28 -6.10 -8.27
N PRO A 26 9.51 -6.25 -9.38
CA PRO A 26 8.49 -7.28 -9.47
C PRO A 26 8.99 -8.68 -9.08
N PRO A 27 8.21 -9.46 -8.32
CA PRO A 27 6.81 -9.20 -7.93
C PRO A 27 6.62 -8.50 -6.57
N ASP A 28 7.70 -8.29 -5.80
CA ASP A 28 7.62 -8.03 -4.36
C ASP A 28 7.97 -6.58 -3.97
N MET A 29 7.50 -6.17 -2.79
CA MET A 29 7.82 -4.86 -2.21
C MET A 29 9.11 -4.91 -1.40
N GLN A 30 9.92 -3.88 -1.58
CA GLN A 30 11.22 -3.71 -0.96
C GLN A 30 11.29 -2.37 -0.25
N ILE A 31 11.99 -2.34 0.88
CA ILE A 31 12.33 -1.12 1.59
C ILE A 31 13.82 -0.83 1.42
N LEU A 32 14.15 0.41 1.12
CA LEU A 32 15.51 0.89 0.95
C LEU A 32 15.70 2.14 1.82
N TYR A 33 16.86 2.22 2.47
CA TYR A 33 17.28 3.37 3.26
C TYR A 33 18.39 4.11 2.53
N THR A 34 18.31 5.43 2.49
CA THR A 34 19.29 6.29 1.81
C THR A 34 19.47 7.61 2.56
N GLU A 35 20.67 8.18 2.49
CA GLU A 35 20.97 9.50 3.06
C GLU A 35 20.65 10.62 2.07
N GLU A 36 20.54 10.31 0.77
CA GLU A 36 20.21 11.25 -0.28
C GLU A 36 19.11 10.72 -1.19
N LEU A 37 18.20 11.58 -1.64
CA LEU A 37 17.14 11.24 -2.60
C LEU A 37 17.57 11.38 -4.06
N ARG A 38 18.68 12.08 -4.31
CA ARG A 38 19.22 12.30 -5.65
C ARG A 38 20.24 11.20 -5.95
N ASN A 39 20.30 10.76 -7.21
CA ASN A 39 21.29 9.79 -7.69
C ASN A 39 21.28 8.43 -6.96
N VAL A 40 20.18 8.08 -6.29
CA VAL A 40 19.95 6.72 -5.84
C VAL A 40 19.87 5.86 -7.10
N GLY A 41 20.95 5.14 -7.40
CA GLY A 41 21.01 4.21 -8.53
C GLY A 41 19.95 3.11 -8.40
N PRO A 42 19.91 2.13 -9.30
CA PRO A 42 19.06 0.96 -9.15
C PRO A 42 19.57 0.10 -7.97
N SER A 43 19.33 0.56 -6.75
CA SER A 43 19.62 -0.13 -5.51
C SER A 43 18.49 -1.11 -5.22
N VAL A 44 18.86 -2.33 -4.86
CA VAL A 44 17.92 -3.36 -4.43
C VAL A 44 17.69 -3.15 -2.93
N GLY A 45 16.45 -2.87 -2.54
CA GLY A 45 16.07 -2.82 -1.13
C GLY A 45 15.94 -4.20 -0.50
N LYS A 46 15.72 -4.24 0.81
CA LYS A 46 15.32 -5.45 1.53
C LYS A 46 13.87 -5.77 1.19
N THR A 47 13.60 -6.94 0.62
CA THR A 47 12.22 -7.42 0.47
C THR A 47 11.60 -7.57 1.85
N PHE A 48 10.44 -6.93 2.08
CA PHE A 48 9.71 -7.00 3.34
C PHE A 48 8.30 -7.58 3.18
N PHE A 49 7.70 -7.45 1.99
CA PHE A 49 6.42 -8.08 1.68
C PHE A 49 6.45 -8.73 0.30
N MET A 50 6.12 -10.01 0.27
CA MET A 50 6.09 -10.82 -0.95
C MET A 50 4.66 -10.96 -1.44
N SER A 51 4.50 -11.03 -2.76
CA SER A 51 3.27 -11.55 -3.37
C SER A 51 2.94 -12.93 -2.80
N ARG A 52 1.64 -13.25 -2.69
CA ARG A 52 1.17 -14.48 -2.03
C ARG A 52 0.52 -15.42 -3.05
N PRO A 53 1.28 -16.35 -3.68
CA PRO A 53 0.75 -17.23 -4.71
C PRO A 53 -0.53 -17.96 -4.27
N GLY A 54 -1.54 -17.98 -5.14
CA GLY A 54 -2.86 -18.56 -4.83
C GLY A 54 -3.83 -17.63 -4.09
N MET A 55 -3.36 -16.46 -3.62
CA MET A 55 -4.21 -15.43 -3.02
C MET A 55 -4.57 -14.32 -4.03
N TRP A 56 -5.41 -13.38 -3.59
CA TRP A 56 -5.89 -12.25 -4.39
C TRP A 56 -4.78 -11.29 -4.84
N ASP A 57 -3.60 -11.36 -4.21
CA ASP A 57 -2.40 -10.57 -4.50
C ASP A 57 -1.19 -11.44 -4.91
N GLY A 58 -1.46 -12.59 -5.53
CA GLY A 58 -0.45 -13.60 -5.86
C GLY A 58 0.41 -13.37 -7.10
N GLU A 59 0.06 -12.45 -8.00
CA GLU A 59 0.90 -12.13 -9.17
C GLU A 59 1.96 -11.08 -8.87
N LYS A 60 1.59 -10.02 -8.15
CA LYS A 60 2.47 -8.93 -7.73
C LYS A 60 1.79 -8.06 -6.69
N VAL A 61 2.61 -7.39 -5.90
CA VAL A 61 2.21 -6.40 -4.89
C VAL A 61 2.97 -5.10 -5.12
N GLY A 62 2.41 -3.98 -4.68
CA GLY A 62 3.08 -2.69 -4.74
C GLY A 62 2.43 -1.65 -3.84
N ALA A 63 3.25 -0.72 -3.36
CA ALA A 63 2.76 0.42 -2.60
C ALA A 63 2.09 1.43 -3.54
N GLY A 64 1.09 2.14 -3.05
CA GLY A 64 0.44 3.22 -3.81
C GLY A 64 0.46 4.59 -3.13
N ALA A 65 0.59 4.61 -1.80
CA ALA A 65 0.64 5.84 -1.01
C ALA A 65 1.73 5.75 0.08
N PRO A 66 2.17 6.89 0.65
CA PRO A 66 2.94 6.90 1.88
C PRO A 66 2.20 6.16 3.00
N PRO A 67 2.90 5.42 3.87
CA PRO A 67 2.27 4.82 5.03
C PRO A 67 1.77 5.88 6.01
N LEU A 68 0.67 5.58 6.69
CA LEU A 68 0.12 6.39 7.76
C LEU A 68 0.70 5.95 9.10
N SER A 69 1.06 6.93 9.95
CA SER A 69 1.38 6.66 11.34
C SER A 69 0.10 6.37 12.12
N THR A 70 0.01 5.21 12.77
CA THR A 70 -1.11 4.86 13.66
C THR A 70 -0.59 4.48 15.04
N LYS A 71 -1.43 4.45 16.07
CA LYS A 71 -1.03 3.96 17.41
C LYS A 71 -0.50 2.52 17.41
N TYR A 72 -0.71 1.77 16.33
CA TYR A 72 -0.43 0.34 16.21
C TYR A 72 0.76 0.04 15.27
N GLY A 73 1.34 1.06 14.64
CA GLY A 73 2.40 0.92 13.64
C GLY A 73 2.15 1.73 12.37
N TRP A 74 2.96 1.47 11.35
CA TRP A 74 2.81 2.03 10.02
C TRP A 74 1.72 1.27 9.24
N LEU A 75 0.63 1.94 8.90
CA LEU A 75 -0.43 1.37 8.09
C LEU A 75 -0.17 1.68 6.61
N HIS A 76 -0.02 0.63 5.81
CA HIS A 76 0.19 0.70 4.36
C HIS A 76 -1.09 0.28 3.65
N ILE A 77 -1.61 1.14 2.76
CA ILE A 77 -2.59 0.72 1.75
C ILE A 77 -1.81 0.36 0.49
N TYR A 78 -1.89 -0.91 0.08
CA TYR A 78 -1.13 -1.44 -1.04
C TYR A 78 -2.08 -2.03 -2.09
N HIS A 79 -1.64 -2.06 -3.34
CA HIS A 79 -2.34 -2.79 -4.39
C HIS A 79 -1.77 -4.20 -4.53
N GLY A 80 -2.66 -5.17 -4.69
CA GLY A 80 -2.35 -6.55 -5.01
C GLY A 80 -3.00 -6.94 -6.33
N VAL A 81 -2.29 -7.78 -7.10
CA VAL A 81 -2.79 -8.33 -8.36
C VAL A 81 -2.91 -9.82 -8.24
N GLY A 82 -4.09 -10.32 -8.60
CA GLY A 82 -4.37 -11.74 -8.69
C GLY A 82 -5.31 -12.03 -9.85
N LYS A 83 -5.85 -13.24 -9.89
CA LYS A 83 -6.78 -13.66 -10.94
C LYS A 83 -8.18 -13.88 -10.39
N ARG A 84 -9.20 -13.52 -11.17
CA ARG A 84 -10.60 -13.92 -11.00
C ARG A 84 -11.09 -14.39 -12.36
N ASN A 85 -11.48 -15.66 -12.47
CA ASN A 85 -11.88 -16.28 -13.75
C ASN A 85 -10.86 -16.02 -14.88
N ASP A 86 -9.59 -16.32 -14.62
CA ASP A 86 -8.43 -16.11 -15.50
C ASP A 86 -8.13 -14.67 -15.94
N LYS A 87 -8.91 -13.68 -15.49
CA LYS A 87 -8.66 -12.26 -15.71
C LYS A 87 -7.87 -11.67 -14.56
N LYS A 88 -6.92 -10.78 -14.86
CA LYS A 88 -6.21 -10.00 -13.84
C LYS A 88 -7.18 -9.05 -13.17
N VAL A 89 -7.09 -8.95 -11.85
CA VAL A 89 -7.86 -8.00 -11.06
C VAL A 89 -6.91 -7.31 -10.08
N TYR A 90 -6.95 -5.98 -10.07
CA TYR A 90 -6.20 -5.16 -9.12
C TYR A 90 -7.14 -4.79 -7.98
N ARG A 91 -6.69 -5.05 -6.76
CA ARG A 91 -7.44 -4.79 -5.53
C ARG A 91 -6.54 -4.12 -4.50
N LEU A 92 -7.14 -3.52 -3.47
CA LEU A 92 -6.40 -2.93 -2.37
C LEU A 92 -6.44 -3.83 -1.15
N GLY A 93 -5.33 -3.87 -0.41
CA GLY A 93 -5.23 -4.49 0.90
C GLY A 93 -4.49 -3.60 1.87
N VAL A 94 -4.34 -4.08 3.09
CA VAL A 94 -3.58 -3.38 4.12
C VAL A 94 -2.47 -4.23 4.71
N ILE A 95 -1.36 -3.58 5.04
CA ILE A 95 -0.26 -4.15 5.82
C ILE A 95 0.02 -3.20 6.98
N LEU A 96 0.20 -3.74 8.17
CA LEU A 96 0.68 -3.01 9.34
C LEU A 96 2.13 -3.42 9.61
N THR A 97 3.06 -2.46 9.69
CA THR A 97 4.46 -2.74 10.05
C THR A 97 4.87 -2.02 11.34
N SER A 98 5.88 -2.56 12.02
CA SER A 98 6.38 -2.02 13.29
C SER A 98 7.01 -0.64 13.12
N PHE A 99 6.90 0.22 14.13
CA PHE A 99 7.66 1.48 14.17
C PHE A 99 9.16 1.23 14.33
N ASP A 100 9.53 0.27 15.20
CA ASP A 100 10.93 -0.05 15.49
C ASP A 100 11.66 -0.72 14.33
N ASP A 101 10.93 -1.52 13.53
CA ASP A 101 11.45 -2.13 12.31
C ASP A 101 10.36 -2.05 11.22
N PRO A 102 10.42 -1.03 10.34
CA PRO A 102 9.45 -0.83 9.28
C PRO A 102 9.36 -2.00 8.26
N ALA A 103 10.33 -2.92 8.25
CA ALA A 103 10.29 -4.15 7.46
C ALA A 103 9.59 -5.32 8.19
N LYS A 104 9.32 -5.20 9.50
CA LYS A 104 8.64 -6.22 10.29
C LYS A 104 7.12 -6.06 10.15
N ILE A 105 6.49 -7.02 9.48
CA ILE A 105 5.04 -7.08 9.33
C ILE A 105 4.40 -7.58 10.63
N LEU A 106 3.45 -6.79 11.13
CA LEU A 106 2.57 -7.14 12.25
C LEU A 106 1.27 -7.75 11.74
N TYR A 107 0.78 -7.27 10.59
CA TYR A 107 -0.44 -7.76 9.96
C TYR A 107 -0.43 -7.55 8.45
N ALA A 108 -1.07 -8.45 7.72
CA ALA A 108 -1.43 -8.27 6.31
C ALA A 108 -2.85 -8.80 6.10
N SER A 109 -3.69 -8.05 5.40
CA SER A 109 -5.08 -8.45 5.19
C SER A 109 -5.17 -9.73 4.36
N HIS A 110 -6.00 -10.68 4.81
CA HIS A 110 -6.20 -11.97 4.13
C HIS A 110 -7.14 -11.81 2.92
N ILE A 111 -8.06 -10.86 3.00
CA ILE A 111 -8.96 -10.45 1.93
C ILE A 111 -8.66 -9.01 1.49
N PRO A 112 -9.08 -8.61 0.28
CA PRO A 112 -9.06 -7.21 -0.13
C PRO A 112 -9.89 -6.33 0.81
N VAL A 113 -9.46 -5.09 1.01
CA VAL A 113 -10.27 -4.05 1.68
C VAL A 113 -11.05 -3.18 0.69
N LEU A 114 -10.65 -3.21 -0.59
CA LEU A 114 -11.39 -2.61 -1.70
C LEU A 114 -11.15 -3.46 -2.94
N GLU A 115 -12.21 -3.75 -3.68
CA GLU A 115 -12.13 -4.45 -4.97
C GLU A 115 -13.06 -3.82 -6.01
N PRO A 116 -12.81 -4.06 -7.32
CA PRO A 116 -13.65 -3.50 -8.37
C PRO A 116 -15.05 -4.13 -8.36
N GLU A 117 -16.05 -3.30 -8.09
CA GLU A 117 -17.47 -3.65 -8.06
C GLU A 117 -18.31 -2.70 -8.91
N GLU A 118 -17.96 -1.41 -8.90
CA GLU A 118 -18.72 -0.38 -9.62
C GLU A 118 -18.39 -0.39 -11.12
N ASP A 119 -19.35 0.05 -11.94
CA ASP A 119 -19.22 0.02 -13.42
C ASP A 119 -17.92 0.70 -13.90
N TYR A 120 -17.58 1.86 -13.30
CA TYR A 120 -16.38 2.62 -13.63
C TYR A 120 -15.05 1.99 -13.14
N GLU A 121 -15.11 0.90 -12.36
CA GLU A 121 -13.95 0.13 -11.88
C GLU A 121 -13.79 -1.16 -12.67
N VAL A 122 -14.92 -1.74 -13.09
CA VAL A 122 -14.99 -3.01 -13.81
C VAL A 122 -14.83 -2.79 -15.31
N ASN A 123 -15.32 -1.66 -15.84
CA ASN A 123 -15.27 -1.27 -17.24
C ASN A 123 -14.42 0.01 -17.42
N GLY A 124 -13.53 -0.02 -18.42
CA GLY A 124 -12.70 1.12 -18.81
C GLY A 124 -11.47 0.67 -19.60
N TRP A 125 -10.45 1.53 -19.68
CA TRP A 125 -9.21 1.26 -20.44
C TRP A 125 -8.51 -0.02 -19.99
N VAL A 126 -8.39 -0.22 -18.68
CA VAL A 126 -7.97 -1.50 -18.08
C VAL A 126 -9.06 -1.99 -17.13
N PRO A 127 -9.88 -2.99 -17.51
CA PRO A 127 -11.01 -3.43 -16.71
C PRO A 127 -10.56 -4.14 -15.41
N ASN A 128 -11.41 -4.11 -14.39
CA ASN A 128 -11.20 -4.72 -13.07
C ASN A 128 -10.00 -4.13 -12.31
N VAL A 129 -9.96 -2.81 -12.18
CA VAL A 129 -8.88 -2.10 -11.49
C VAL A 129 -9.42 -1.15 -10.44
N VAL A 130 -8.95 -1.35 -9.20
CA VAL A 130 -8.82 -0.28 -8.20
C VAL A 130 -7.34 -0.19 -7.80
N PHE A 131 -6.77 1.01 -7.85
CA PHE A 131 -5.32 1.21 -7.69
C PHE A 131 -5.03 2.42 -6.80
N THR A 132 -4.38 2.24 -5.65
CA THR A 132 -4.13 3.34 -4.70
C THR A 132 -3.21 4.40 -5.30
N CYS A 133 -3.64 5.66 -5.21
CA CYS A 133 -2.87 6.84 -5.66
C CYS A 133 -2.56 7.82 -4.52
N GLY A 134 -3.26 7.72 -3.40
CA GLY A 134 -3.03 8.58 -2.23
C GLY A 134 -3.92 8.20 -1.07
N VAL A 135 -3.45 8.41 0.14
CA VAL A 135 -4.22 8.16 1.36
C VAL A 135 -3.93 9.31 2.32
N VAL A 136 -4.99 9.89 2.88
CA VAL A 136 -4.87 11.01 3.83
C VAL A 136 -5.82 10.82 5.00
N PRO A 137 -5.47 11.28 6.21
CA PRO A 137 -6.46 11.43 7.27
C PRO A 137 -7.54 12.42 6.82
N LYS A 138 -8.80 12.10 7.13
CA LYS A 138 -9.94 12.93 6.72
C LYS A 138 -10.09 14.20 7.55
N TYR A 139 -9.75 14.12 8.83
CA TYR A 139 -9.98 15.18 9.81
C TYR A 139 -8.73 15.60 10.60
N LYS A 140 -7.55 15.12 10.20
CA LYS A 140 -6.26 15.36 10.86
C LYS A 140 -5.17 15.74 9.86
N ASP A 141 -4.11 16.36 10.34
CA ASP A 141 -2.91 16.56 9.53
C ASP A 141 -2.22 15.21 9.25
N SER A 142 -1.56 15.10 8.09
CA SER A 142 -0.89 13.86 7.67
C SER A 142 0.28 13.45 8.57
N LYS A 143 0.79 14.34 9.41
CA LYS A 143 1.84 14.06 10.40
C LYS A 143 1.29 13.51 11.73
N GLU A 144 -0.01 13.61 11.96
CA GLU A 144 -0.59 13.15 13.23
C GLU A 144 -0.73 11.62 13.25
N THR A 145 -0.42 11.04 14.42
CA THR A 145 -0.66 9.62 14.66
C THR A 145 -2.15 9.32 14.81
N LEU A 146 -2.66 8.41 13.99
CA LEU A 146 -4.06 8.02 13.96
C LEU A 146 -4.37 6.92 14.99
N ASN A 147 -5.59 6.91 15.50
CA ASN A 147 -6.15 5.86 16.34
C ASN A 147 -7.35 5.20 15.65
N GLU A 148 -7.89 4.13 16.23
CA GLU A 148 -9.00 3.35 15.67
C GLU A 148 -10.25 4.14 15.27
N ASN A 149 -10.52 5.29 15.90
CA ASN A 149 -11.69 6.12 15.60
C ASN A 149 -11.45 7.16 14.50
N ASP A 150 -10.20 7.33 14.07
CA ASP A 150 -9.89 8.28 13.00
C ASP A 150 -10.28 7.70 11.63
N GLU A 151 -10.74 8.58 10.74
CA GLU A 151 -11.13 8.26 9.37
C GLU A 151 -10.05 8.67 8.37
N ILE A 152 -9.92 7.88 7.31
CA ILE A 152 -9.03 8.15 6.18
C ILE A 152 -9.82 8.22 4.88
N MET A 153 -9.30 8.98 3.92
CA MET A 153 -9.73 8.97 2.53
C MET A 153 -8.67 8.27 1.68
N VAL A 154 -9.07 7.27 0.92
CA VAL A 154 -8.25 6.53 -0.03
C VAL A 154 -8.63 6.97 -1.44
N TYR A 155 -7.73 7.70 -2.10
CA TYR A 155 -7.86 8.06 -3.51
C TYR A 155 -7.31 6.93 -4.36
N TYR A 156 -8.09 6.49 -5.35
CA TYR A 156 -7.72 5.37 -6.20
C TYR A 156 -8.07 5.61 -7.66
N GLY A 157 -7.22 5.13 -8.56
CA GLY A 157 -7.55 4.99 -9.97
C GLY A 157 -8.51 3.82 -10.18
N ALA A 158 -9.54 4.04 -10.99
CA ALA A 158 -10.53 3.05 -11.36
C ALA A 158 -10.50 2.82 -12.88
N ALA A 159 -10.38 1.55 -13.25
CA ALA A 159 -10.28 1.07 -14.64
C ALA A 159 -9.23 1.78 -15.54
N ASP A 160 -8.17 2.35 -14.95
CA ASP A 160 -7.19 3.25 -15.61
C ASP A 160 -7.84 4.43 -16.37
N GLU A 161 -9.02 4.88 -15.92
CA GLU A 161 -9.83 5.89 -16.63
C GLU A 161 -10.27 7.05 -15.74
N VAL A 162 -10.72 6.76 -14.52
CA VAL A 162 -11.22 7.77 -13.57
C VAL A 162 -10.54 7.67 -12.21
N ILE A 163 -10.76 8.68 -11.35
CA ILE A 163 -10.35 8.68 -9.95
C ILE A 163 -11.57 8.55 -9.06
N GLY A 164 -11.55 7.60 -8.13
CA GLY A 164 -12.51 7.46 -7.04
C GLY A 164 -11.92 7.85 -5.69
N VAL A 165 -12.79 7.99 -4.70
CA VAL A 165 -12.43 8.13 -3.28
C VAL A 165 -13.27 7.18 -2.45
N ALA A 166 -12.61 6.42 -1.57
CA ALA A 166 -13.24 5.57 -0.56
C ALA A 166 -12.87 6.08 0.83
N GLU A 167 -13.75 5.86 1.81
CA GLU A 167 -13.53 6.25 3.20
C GLU A 167 -13.55 5.02 4.09
N ALA A 168 -12.71 5.01 5.13
CA ALA A 168 -12.67 3.93 6.12
C ALA A 168 -12.20 4.45 7.47
N LYS A 169 -12.61 3.80 8.56
CA LYS A 169 -12.01 4.00 9.88
C LYS A 169 -10.79 3.12 10.05
N ILE A 170 -9.77 3.61 10.76
CA ILE A 170 -8.56 2.83 11.07
C ILE A 170 -8.91 1.51 11.78
N GLY A 171 -9.88 1.54 12.70
CA GLY A 171 -10.34 0.35 13.44
C GLY A 171 -11.00 -0.72 12.58
N GLU A 172 -11.45 -0.40 11.36
CA GLU A 172 -12.03 -1.35 10.40
C GLU A 172 -10.93 -2.05 9.57
N LEU A 173 -9.77 -1.41 9.44
CA LEU A 173 -8.63 -1.92 8.68
C LEU A 173 -7.66 -2.74 9.52
N ILE A 174 -7.65 -2.54 10.84
CA ILE A 174 -6.73 -3.22 11.77
C ILE A 174 -7.52 -4.15 12.70
N PRO A 175 -7.18 -5.45 12.77
CA PRO A 175 -7.82 -6.42 13.66
C PRO A 175 -7.80 -5.96 15.12
N LYS A 176 -8.84 -6.31 15.87
CA LYS A 176 -9.02 -5.88 17.27
C LYS A 176 -7.85 -6.31 18.16
N GLU A 177 -7.29 -7.49 17.91
CA GLU A 177 -6.19 -8.09 18.67
C GLU A 177 -4.88 -7.30 18.57
N LEU A 178 -4.74 -6.43 17.57
CA LEU A 178 -3.59 -5.56 17.37
C LEU A 178 -3.85 -4.12 17.84
N ARG A 179 -5.06 -3.86 18.36
CA ARG A 179 -5.48 -2.55 18.86
C ARG A 179 -5.52 -2.45 20.39
N GLU A 180 -5.45 -3.59 21.07
CA GLU A 180 -5.43 -3.76 22.53
C GLU A 180 -4.00 -3.89 23.06
#